data_AF-A0A6J1Q652-F1
#
_entry.id   AF-A0A6J1Q652-F1
#
_cell.length_a   1.000
_cell.length_b   1.000
_cell.length_c   1.000
_cell.angle_alpha   90.00
_cell.angle_beta   90.00
_cell.angle_gamma   90.00
#
_symmetry.space_group_name_H-M   'P 1'
#
loop_
_entity.id
_entity.type
_entity.pdbx_description
1 polymer ?
#
loop_
_entity_poly.entity_id
_entity_poly.type
_entity_poly.pdbx_seq_one_letter_code
_entity_poly.pdbx_strand_id
1 'polypeptide(L)'
;MFNFTMDLIELNHWEKNDSNGPLMSLLKRDGADLAYYPNILTIERYGYARVILQQWPTRTCFMFRTIPATKIKPWIMLKPFAANTWYMIIVIVVVTILILSCILKLERAEDCSCSISALIAVAALCQQGFPSLSNQSASRIALIQITVFGLLVYNYYGAAIVSARLNEPIQKMNDSLFSLVHSKMQIAAEKIVFFNFLLRNQRPDVQYFKPYWDDLPESKRFIPVADGVERIKKGDFAYHGDPDSIYPAIEREFDKQMICQLTEVHLLQPTELGLWSNLKSHFHEISKIALLKISTSGLRRREIRRRSARRPYCPSDEVFVSSVTIYEAAPILYLLLFGMIISLIVFGIEHFVFYTIHSKRASGVTRGIITSIKPSIKPDIKRTIKPWIKQGIKTDVEKGIKIKN
;
A
#
# COMPACT_ATOMS: atom_id res chain seq x y z
N MET A 1 -25.10 17.49 50.88
CA MET A 1 -25.60 18.81 50.42
C MET A 1 -27.10 18.94 50.67
N PHE A 2 -27.86 17.86 50.50
CA PHE A 2 -29.24 17.73 50.95
C PHE A 2 -29.41 16.43 51.72
N ASN A 3 -30.47 16.34 52.54
CA ASN A 3 -30.82 15.17 53.33
C ASN A 3 -32.12 14.56 52.76
N PHE A 4 -32.01 13.84 51.65
CA PHE A 4 -33.13 13.11 51.05
C PHE A 4 -32.73 11.65 50.78
N THR A 5 -33.72 10.77 50.76
CA THR A 5 -33.61 9.38 50.31
C THR A 5 -33.95 9.31 48.82
N MET A 6 -33.35 8.34 48.11
CA MET A 6 -33.59 8.12 46.68
C MET A 6 -33.89 6.65 46.42
N ASP A 7 -34.89 6.40 45.58
CA ASP A 7 -35.16 5.08 45.01
C ASP A 7 -34.71 5.07 43.55
N LEU A 8 -33.91 4.07 43.19
CA LEU A 8 -33.33 3.95 41.86
C LEU A 8 -34.17 2.99 41.01
N ILE A 9 -34.54 3.45 39.81
CA ILE A 9 -35.29 2.67 38.81
C ILE A 9 -34.39 2.47 37.60
N GLU A 10 -34.12 1.21 37.26
CA GLU A 10 -33.32 0.85 36.10
C GLU A 10 -34.21 0.58 34.87
N LEU A 11 -33.80 1.09 33.70
CA LEU A 11 -34.53 0.96 32.44
C LEU A 11 -33.67 0.25 31.39
N ASN A 12 -34.01 -1.00 31.09
CA ASN A 12 -33.20 -1.88 30.23
C ASN A 12 -33.78 -2.12 28.84
N HIS A 13 -34.96 -1.56 28.55
CA HIS A 13 -35.69 -1.78 27.32
C HIS A 13 -36.24 -0.46 26.76
N TRP A 14 -36.12 -0.30 25.44
CA TRP A 14 -36.72 0.82 24.70
C TRP A 14 -37.80 0.27 23.77
N GLU A 15 -39.06 0.65 24.03
CA GLU A 15 -40.20 0.26 23.21
C GLU A 15 -40.13 0.85 21.80
N LYS A 16 -40.42 0.05 20.77
CA LYS A 16 -40.36 0.50 19.36
C LYS A 16 -41.26 1.72 19.07
N ASN A 17 -42.35 1.87 19.81
CA ASN A 17 -43.31 2.96 19.64
C ASN A 17 -42.92 4.23 20.40
N ASP A 18 -41.87 4.20 21.22
CA ASP A 18 -41.40 5.36 21.96
C ASP A 18 -40.36 6.14 21.13
N SER A 19 -40.72 7.35 20.71
CA SER A 19 -39.81 8.20 19.95
C SER A 19 -38.70 8.81 20.82
N ASN A 20 -39.02 9.21 22.05
CA ASN A 20 -38.10 10.01 22.88
C ASN A 20 -37.32 9.16 23.88
N GLY A 21 -37.77 7.94 24.12
CA GLY A 21 -37.10 6.93 24.90
C GLY A 21 -37.69 6.72 26.29
N PRO A 22 -37.41 5.55 26.88
CA PRO A 22 -38.15 5.04 28.04
C PRO A 22 -38.07 6.00 29.22
N LEU A 23 -36.92 6.65 29.39
CA LEU A 23 -36.68 7.61 30.44
C LEU A 23 -37.50 8.90 30.27
N MET A 24 -37.63 9.41 29.04
CA MET A 24 -38.46 10.59 28.76
C MET A 24 -39.94 10.30 28.92
N SER A 25 -40.37 9.09 28.51
CA SER A 25 -41.73 8.62 28.72
C SER A 25 -42.06 8.47 30.20
N LEU A 26 -41.12 7.99 31.02
CA LEU A 26 -41.28 7.87 32.47
C LEU A 26 -41.42 9.25 33.13
N LEU A 27 -40.57 10.21 32.76
CA LEU A 27 -40.66 11.59 33.25
C LEU A 27 -41.98 12.26 32.86
N LYS A 28 -42.47 12.03 31.63
CA LYS A 28 -43.74 12.58 31.16
C LYS A 28 -44.95 12.01 31.91
N ARG A 29 -44.88 10.74 32.34
CA ARG A 29 -45.94 10.05 33.09
C ARG A 29 -45.88 10.30 34.60
N ASP A 30 -45.06 11.26 35.05
CA ASP A 30 -44.84 11.55 36.46
C ASP A 30 -44.32 10.35 37.29
N GLY A 31 -43.67 9.37 36.64
CA GLY A 31 -43.18 8.14 37.30
C GLY A 31 -41.78 8.27 37.93
N ALA A 32 -41.07 9.37 37.67
CA ALA A 32 -39.79 9.70 38.29
C ALA A 32 -39.61 11.21 38.40
N ASP A 33 -38.91 11.67 39.44
CA ASP A 33 -38.60 13.08 39.68
C ASP A 33 -37.38 13.57 38.90
N LEU A 34 -36.30 12.78 38.98
CA LEU A 34 -35.01 13.04 38.37
C LEU A 34 -34.62 11.84 37.51
N ALA A 35 -33.93 12.11 36.40
CA ALA A 35 -33.46 11.04 35.55
C ALA A 35 -32.12 11.36 34.90
N TYR A 36 -31.28 10.32 34.83
CA TYR A 36 -29.91 10.38 34.35
C TYR A 36 -29.67 9.28 33.31
N TYR A 37 -28.87 9.61 32.29
CA TYR A 37 -28.17 8.69 31.37
C TYR A 37 -29.01 7.78 30.45
N PRO A 38 -28.68 7.65 29.15
CA PRO A 38 -28.05 8.62 28.25
C PRO A 38 -29.12 9.45 27.53
N ASN A 39 -29.20 10.74 27.86
CA ASN A 39 -30.14 11.66 27.23
C ASN A 39 -29.45 12.82 26.53
N ILE A 40 -29.14 12.59 25.25
CA ILE A 40 -28.77 13.63 24.30
C ILE A 40 -29.84 14.71 24.30
N LEU A 41 -29.38 15.96 24.37
CA LEU A 41 -30.23 17.14 24.33
C LEU A 41 -30.83 17.28 22.93
N THR A 42 -32.14 17.07 22.80
CA THR A 42 -32.89 17.23 21.55
C THR A 42 -34.14 18.03 21.82
N ILE A 43 -34.58 18.83 20.85
CA ILE A 43 -35.72 19.75 20.99
C ILE A 43 -37.00 18.98 21.39
N GLU A 44 -37.22 17.80 20.82
CA GLU A 44 -38.37 16.94 21.11
C GLU A 44 -38.45 16.54 22.59
N ARG A 45 -37.31 16.32 23.24
CA ARG A 45 -37.23 15.92 24.66
C ARG A 45 -37.53 17.06 25.63
N TYR A 46 -37.29 18.32 25.24
CA TYR A 46 -37.66 19.48 26.06
C TYR A 46 -39.18 19.61 26.27
N GLY A 47 -39.99 19.01 25.39
CA GLY A 47 -41.44 18.96 25.59
C GLY A 47 -41.89 17.96 26.67
N TYR A 48 -41.03 17.02 27.08
CA TYR A 48 -41.37 15.93 27.99
C TYR A 48 -40.78 16.15 29.39
N ALA A 49 -39.65 16.85 29.47
CA ALA A 49 -38.89 17.05 30.71
C ALA A 49 -38.07 18.35 30.65
N ARG A 50 -37.61 18.82 31.83
CA ARG A 50 -36.71 19.99 31.92
C ARG A 50 -35.27 19.53 32.14
N VAL A 51 -34.34 20.08 31.35
CA VAL A 51 -32.91 19.87 31.55
C VAL A 51 -32.45 20.67 32.76
N ILE A 52 -31.81 20.03 33.73
CA ILE A 52 -31.20 20.70 34.88
C ILE A 52 -29.86 21.32 34.49
N LEU A 53 -28.91 20.47 34.08
CA LEU A 53 -27.56 20.87 33.69
C LEU A 53 -26.88 19.77 32.88
N GLN A 54 -25.98 20.15 31.97
CA GLN A 54 -25.09 19.23 31.24
C GLN A 54 -24.02 18.65 32.19
N GLN A 55 -23.95 17.34 32.30
CA GLN A 55 -23.09 16.66 33.30
C GLN A 55 -21.98 15.81 32.70
N TRP A 56 -22.25 15.11 31.59
CA TRP A 56 -21.34 14.07 31.11
C TRP A 56 -21.05 14.20 29.62
N PRO A 57 -19.78 14.33 29.20
CA PRO A 57 -19.43 14.30 27.80
C PRO A 57 -19.64 12.88 27.26
N THR A 58 -20.26 12.76 26.08
CA THR A 58 -20.47 11.49 25.41
C THR A 58 -20.10 11.61 23.93
N ARG A 59 -19.66 10.49 23.36
CA ARG A 59 -19.48 10.30 21.93
C ARG A 59 -19.57 8.82 21.64
N THR A 60 -19.89 8.46 20.41
CA THR A 60 -19.81 7.08 19.96
C THR A 60 -19.12 7.04 18.62
N CYS A 61 -18.29 6.03 18.39
CA CYS A 61 -17.51 5.92 17.17
C CYS A 61 -17.36 4.47 16.73
N PHE A 62 -17.19 4.31 15.43
CA PHE A 62 -16.66 3.11 14.81
C PHE A 62 -15.14 3.12 15.00
N MET A 63 -14.62 2.05 15.57
CA MET A 63 -13.20 1.82 15.77
C MET A 63 -12.74 0.69 14.84
N PHE A 64 -11.63 0.90 14.16
CA PHE A 64 -10.98 -0.11 13.32
C PHE A 64 -9.48 0.14 13.22
N ARG A 65 -8.72 -0.86 12.76
CA ARG A 65 -7.29 -0.71 12.47
C ARG A 65 -7.09 -0.22 11.04
N THR A 66 -6.41 0.90 10.87
CA THR A 66 -5.89 1.30 9.56
C THR A 66 -4.64 0.48 9.26
N ILE A 67 -4.78 -0.48 8.35
CA ILE A 67 -3.67 -1.31 7.87
C ILE A 67 -3.10 -0.65 6.61
N PRO A 68 -1.77 -0.59 6.44
CA PRO A 68 -1.15 -0.08 5.21
C PRO A 68 -1.77 -0.74 3.98
N ALA A 69 -2.11 0.07 2.98
CA ALA A 69 -2.79 -0.42 1.79
C ALA A 69 -1.97 -1.54 1.12
N THR A 70 -2.62 -2.67 0.81
CA THR A 70 -2.07 -3.77 0.00
C THR A 70 -1.88 -3.41 -1.48
N LYS A 71 -1.98 -2.12 -1.81
CA LYS A 71 -1.82 -1.62 -3.18
C LYS A 71 -0.34 -1.42 -3.48
N ILE A 72 0.09 -1.98 -4.60
CA ILE A 72 1.45 -1.84 -5.11
C ILE A 72 1.67 -0.36 -5.48
N LYS A 73 2.65 0.28 -4.82
CA LYS A 73 3.05 1.67 -5.10
C LYS A 73 4.42 1.66 -5.80
N PRO A 74 4.50 1.67 -7.14
CA PRO A 74 5.78 1.59 -7.86
C PRO A 74 6.71 2.77 -7.54
N TRP A 75 6.13 3.94 -7.24
CA TRP A 75 6.86 5.16 -6.91
C TRP A 75 7.64 5.12 -5.60
N ILE A 76 7.42 4.11 -4.74
CA ILE A 76 8.12 4.01 -3.46
C ILE A 76 9.64 3.86 -3.62
N MET A 77 10.08 3.30 -4.75
CA MET A 77 11.50 3.04 -5.04
C MET A 77 12.27 4.27 -5.49
N LEU A 78 11.60 5.20 -6.16
CA LEU A 78 12.21 6.45 -6.62
C LEU A 78 12.11 7.57 -5.57
N LYS A 79 11.31 7.37 -4.53
CA LYS A 79 11.08 8.31 -3.42
C LYS A 79 12.34 8.71 -2.61
N PRO A 80 13.37 7.85 -2.40
CA PRO A 80 14.52 8.19 -1.55
C PRO A 80 15.33 9.41 -2.01
N PHE A 81 15.39 9.66 -3.32
CA PHE A 81 16.08 10.81 -3.89
C PHE A 81 15.11 11.75 -4.60
N ALA A 82 15.41 13.05 -4.54
CA ALA A 82 14.69 14.04 -5.33
C ALA A 82 14.91 13.79 -6.83
N ALA A 83 13.94 14.15 -7.66
CA ALA A 83 14.02 14.00 -9.11
C ALA A 83 15.31 14.63 -9.68
N ASN A 84 15.69 15.81 -9.18
CA ASN A 84 16.92 16.50 -9.58
C ASN A 84 18.18 15.66 -9.30
N THR A 85 18.24 14.99 -8.15
CA THR A 85 19.37 14.12 -7.77
C THR A 85 19.46 12.91 -8.71
N TRP A 86 18.33 12.29 -9.07
CA TRP A 86 18.30 11.21 -10.06
C TRP A 86 18.85 11.66 -11.42
N TYR A 87 18.42 12.84 -11.91
CA TYR A 87 18.94 13.39 -13.16
C TYR A 87 20.45 13.62 -13.10
N MET A 88 20.97 14.20 -12.00
CA MET A 88 22.41 14.43 -11.84
C MET A 88 23.21 13.12 -11.76
N ILE A 89 22.69 12.08 -11.10
CA ILE A 89 23.33 10.76 -11.08
C ILE A 89 23.43 10.21 -12.52
N ILE A 90 22.36 10.27 -13.31
CA ILE A 90 22.37 9.80 -14.71
C ILE A 90 23.41 10.57 -15.53
N VAL A 91 23.46 11.89 -15.39
CA VAL A 91 24.45 12.73 -16.09
C VAL A 91 25.88 12.34 -15.70
N ILE A 92 26.16 12.18 -14.40
CA ILE A 92 27.49 11.77 -13.92
C ILE A 92 27.86 10.39 -14.46
N VAL A 93 26.93 9.43 -14.49
CA VAL A 93 27.16 8.09 -15.04
C VAL A 93 27.49 8.13 -16.52
N VAL A 94 26.79 8.94 -17.32
CA VAL A 94 27.09 9.08 -18.74
C VAL A 94 28.48 9.71 -18.94
N VAL A 95 28.79 10.76 -18.17
CA VAL A 95 30.11 11.42 -18.24
C VAL A 95 31.24 10.46 -17.85
N THR A 96 31.08 9.65 -16.79
CA THR A 96 32.10 8.69 -16.37
C THR A 96 32.29 7.56 -17.38
N ILE A 97 31.22 7.09 -18.03
CA ILE A 97 31.31 6.13 -19.15
C ILE A 97 32.14 6.70 -20.30
N LEU A 98 31.89 7.96 -20.68
CA LEU A 98 32.62 8.63 -21.77
C LEU A 98 34.10 8.83 -21.42
N ILE A 99 34.40 9.27 -20.20
CA ILE A 99 35.77 9.43 -19.71
C ILE A 99 36.49 8.09 -19.69
N LEU A 100 35.88 7.03 -19.13
CA LEU A 100 36.47 5.70 -19.10
C LEU A 100 36.71 5.15 -20.51
N SER A 101 35.77 5.35 -21.43
CA SER A 101 35.91 4.96 -22.83
C SER A 101 37.06 5.70 -23.53
N CYS A 102 37.25 6.98 -23.22
CA CYS A 102 38.36 7.77 -23.74
C CYS A 102 39.72 7.28 -23.21
N ILE A 103 39.80 7.04 -21.89
CA ILE A 103 41.01 6.52 -21.23
C ILE A 103 41.38 5.16 -21.82
N LEU A 104 40.45 4.20 -21.89
CA LEU A 104 40.74 2.86 -22.41
C LEU A 104 41.18 2.86 -23.89
N LYS A 105 40.61 3.76 -24.71
CA LYS A 105 41.06 3.96 -26.09
C LYS A 105 42.48 4.54 -26.18
N LEU A 106 42.80 5.50 -25.30
CA LEU A 106 44.12 6.14 -25.27
C LEU A 106 45.21 5.18 -24.76
N GLU A 107 44.86 4.32 -23.81
CA GLU A 107 45.74 3.31 -23.24
C GLU A 107 46.06 2.15 -24.21
N ARG A 108 45.51 2.14 -25.44
CA ARG A 108 45.64 1.05 -26.43
C ARG A 108 45.36 -0.35 -25.85
N ALA A 109 44.38 -0.45 -24.95
CA ALA A 109 43.86 -1.75 -24.59
C ALA A 109 43.18 -2.36 -25.83
N GLU A 110 43.80 -3.38 -26.43
CA GLU A 110 43.27 -4.05 -27.62
C GLU A 110 41.81 -4.48 -27.39
N ASP A 111 40.96 -4.26 -28.40
CA ASP A 111 39.54 -4.63 -28.47
C ASP A 111 38.52 -3.97 -27.52
N CYS A 112 38.83 -2.84 -26.86
CA CYS A 112 37.84 -2.12 -26.04
C CYS A 112 36.88 -1.24 -26.87
N SER A 113 35.73 -1.81 -27.24
CA SER A 113 34.59 -1.06 -27.78
C SER A 113 33.90 -0.20 -26.71
N CYS A 114 33.29 0.93 -27.12
CA CYS A 114 32.52 1.84 -26.23
C CYS A 114 31.45 1.08 -25.40
N SER A 115 30.85 0.04 -25.99
CA SER A 115 29.89 -0.84 -25.31
C SER A 115 30.51 -1.63 -24.14
N ILE A 116 31.75 -2.10 -24.28
CA ILE A 116 32.45 -2.85 -23.22
C ILE A 116 32.80 -1.90 -22.07
N SER A 117 33.29 -0.69 -22.39
CA SER A 117 33.55 0.35 -21.40
C SER A 117 32.28 0.77 -20.64
N ALA A 118 31.13 0.86 -21.34
CA ALA A 118 29.84 1.13 -20.71
C ALA A 118 29.40 -0.01 -19.77
N LEU A 119 29.55 -1.28 -20.19
CA LEU A 119 29.23 -2.43 -19.33
C LEU A 119 30.12 -2.47 -18.08
N ILE A 120 31.41 -2.18 -18.21
CA ILE A 120 32.36 -2.14 -17.09
C ILE A 120 32.01 -1.01 -16.11
N ALA A 121 31.71 0.18 -16.63
CA ALA A 121 31.30 1.30 -15.79
C ALA A 121 30.00 0.99 -15.03
N VAL A 122 28.99 0.40 -15.71
CA VAL A 122 27.74 -0.02 -15.07
C VAL A 122 27.99 -1.12 -14.03
N ALA A 123 28.83 -2.11 -14.32
CA ALA A 123 29.21 -3.16 -13.38
C ALA A 123 29.89 -2.57 -12.13
N ALA A 124 30.84 -1.65 -12.31
CA ALA A 124 31.53 -0.96 -11.21
C ALA A 124 30.57 -0.11 -10.36
N LEU A 125 29.61 0.58 -10.99
CA LEU A 125 28.55 1.32 -10.28
C LEU A 125 27.62 0.38 -9.48
N CYS A 126 27.31 -0.79 -10.04
CA CYS A 126 26.57 -1.86 -9.38
C CYS A 126 27.43 -2.65 -8.37
N GLN A 127 28.66 -2.22 -8.08
CA GLN A 127 29.60 -2.86 -7.16
C GLN A 127 29.94 -4.30 -7.52
N GLN A 128 29.83 -4.65 -8.81
CA GLN A 128 30.27 -5.94 -9.32
C GLN A 128 31.77 -5.88 -9.61
N GLY A 129 32.50 -6.90 -9.17
CA GLY A 129 33.90 -7.06 -9.50
C GLY A 129 34.08 -7.41 -10.98
N PHE A 130 35.14 -6.91 -11.60
CA PHE A 130 35.50 -7.22 -12.98
C PHE A 130 36.96 -7.72 -13.05
N PRO A 131 37.27 -8.62 -14.00
CA PRO A 131 38.65 -9.05 -14.25
C PRO A 131 39.51 -7.85 -14.69
N SER A 132 40.76 -7.83 -14.25
CA SER A 132 41.67 -6.68 -14.45
C SER A 132 41.87 -6.37 -15.93
N LEU A 133 41.41 -5.18 -16.36
CA LEU A 133 41.40 -4.79 -17.77
C LEU A 133 42.71 -4.16 -18.26
N SER A 134 43.35 -3.33 -17.42
CA SER A 134 44.57 -2.59 -17.77
C SER A 134 45.49 -2.47 -16.56
N ASN A 135 46.80 -2.57 -16.80
CA ASN A 135 47.83 -2.37 -15.78
C ASN A 135 48.26 -0.91 -15.62
N GLN A 136 47.62 0.01 -16.34
CA GLN A 136 47.98 1.42 -16.31
C GLN A 136 47.31 2.15 -15.14
N SER A 137 47.99 3.17 -14.62
CA SER A 137 47.55 3.91 -13.44
C SER A 137 46.30 4.77 -13.71
N ALA A 138 46.12 5.30 -14.92
CA ALA A 138 45.01 6.21 -15.23
C ALA A 138 43.65 5.49 -15.23
N SER A 139 43.53 4.34 -15.89
CA SER A 139 42.32 3.50 -15.82
C SER A 139 42.04 2.99 -14.40
N ARG A 140 43.06 2.61 -13.62
CA ARG A 140 42.89 2.21 -12.22
C ARG A 140 42.34 3.34 -11.35
N ILE A 141 42.87 4.56 -11.48
CA ILE A 141 42.35 5.73 -10.77
C ILE A 141 40.90 6.01 -11.18
N ALA A 142 40.58 5.97 -12.47
CA ALA A 142 39.21 6.18 -12.95
C ALA A 142 38.23 5.14 -12.39
N LEU A 143 38.60 3.86 -12.38
CA LEU A 143 37.79 2.79 -11.81
C LEU A 143 37.61 2.91 -10.29
N ILE A 144 38.65 3.32 -9.56
CA ILE A 144 38.55 3.64 -8.13
C ILE A 144 37.53 4.76 -7.92
N GLN A 145 37.60 5.84 -8.71
CA GLN A 145 36.67 6.96 -8.61
C GLN A 145 35.21 6.54 -8.89
N ILE A 146 34.99 5.74 -9.94
CA ILE A 146 33.65 5.21 -10.28
C ILE A 146 33.12 4.31 -9.14
N THR A 147 33.99 3.47 -8.58
CA THR A 147 33.61 2.56 -7.49
C THR A 147 33.29 3.32 -6.20
N VAL A 148 34.10 4.34 -5.84
CA VAL A 148 33.84 5.21 -4.70
C VAL A 148 32.52 5.96 -4.88
N PHE A 149 32.25 6.49 -6.08
CA PHE A 149 30.97 7.11 -6.39
C PHE A 149 29.81 6.13 -6.25
N GLY A 150 29.91 4.92 -6.80
CA GLY A 150 28.90 3.87 -6.66
C GLY A 150 28.65 3.46 -5.20
N LEU A 151 29.71 3.37 -4.40
CA LEU A 151 29.62 3.09 -2.96
C LEU A 151 28.86 4.18 -2.21
N LEU A 152 29.15 5.46 -2.50
CA LEU A 152 28.45 6.59 -1.89
C LEU A 152 26.97 6.57 -2.27
N VAL A 153 26.63 6.45 -3.56
CA VAL A 153 25.24 6.41 -4.03
C VAL A 153 24.48 5.27 -3.35
N TYR A 154 25.07 4.08 -3.27
CA TYR A 154 24.45 2.92 -2.62
C TYR A 154 24.20 3.15 -1.13
N ASN A 155 25.20 3.65 -0.38
CA ASN A 155 25.07 3.88 1.06
C ASN A 155 24.03 4.97 1.37
N TYR A 156 24.03 6.07 0.61
CA TYR A 156 23.03 7.13 0.78
C TYR A 156 21.62 6.66 0.39
N TYR A 157 21.50 5.90 -0.71
CA TYR A 157 20.22 5.32 -1.11
C TYR A 157 19.70 4.36 -0.03
N GLY A 158 20.57 3.48 0.48
CA GLY A 158 20.25 2.53 1.55
C GLY A 158 19.78 3.21 2.84
N ALA A 159 20.48 4.26 3.27
CA ALA A 159 20.07 5.04 4.44
C ALA A 159 18.74 5.79 4.20
N ALA A 160 18.57 6.38 3.02
CA ALA A 160 17.37 7.15 2.68
C ALA A 160 16.13 6.26 2.53
N ILE A 161 16.23 5.08 1.91
CA ILE A 161 15.09 4.16 1.79
C ILE A 161 14.68 3.63 3.16
N VAL A 162 15.64 3.28 4.04
CA VAL A 162 15.33 2.85 5.42
C VAL A 162 14.66 3.98 6.20
N SER A 163 15.22 5.19 6.15
CA SER A 163 14.63 6.36 6.82
C SER A 163 13.22 6.69 6.31
N ALA A 164 13.01 6.66 4.98
CA ALA A 164 11.70 6.91 4.38
C ALA A 164 10.64 5.89 4.80
N ARG A 165 11.06 4.67 5.14
CA ARG A 165 10.20 3.58 5.62
C ARG A 165 9.88 3.69 7.10
N LEU A 166 10.84 4.08 7.92
CA LEU A 166 10.62 4.33 9.35
C LEU A 166 9.72 5.55 9.58
N ASN A 167 9.83 6.55 8.71
CA ASN A 167 9.08 7.81 8.81
C ASN A 167 7.81 7.86 7.97
N GLU A 168 7.34 6.75 7.38
CA GLU A 168 6.11 6.79 6.57
C GLU A 168 4.88 6.98 7.47
N PRO A 169 4.17 8.12 7.40
CA PRO A 169 3.03 8.36 8.26
C PRO A 169 1.89 7.41 7.88
N ILE A 170 1.26 6.81 8.90
CA ILE A 170 0.06 6.01 8.70
C ILE A 170 -1.06 6.95 8.24
N GLN A 171 -1.48 6.82 6.99
CA GLN A 171 -2.60 7.57 6.44
C GLN A 171 -3.92 7.03 6.98
N LYS A 172 -4.37 7.59 8.10
CA LYS A 172 -5.66 7.25 8.72
C LYS A 172 -6.81 7.78 7.86
N MET A 173 -7.91 7.04 7.87
CA MET A 173 -9.16 7.49 7.25
C MET A 173 -9.64 8.79 7.93
N ASN A 174 -10.18 9.71 7.15
CA ASN A 174 -10.83 10.90 7.67
C ASN A 174 -12.06 10.51 8.51
N ASP A 175 -12.35 11.30 9.54
CA ASP A 175 -13.53 11.14 10.41
C ASP A 175 -14.82 11.49 9.64
N SER A 176 -15.29 10.53 8.85
CA SER A 176 -16.47 10.67 8.01
C SER A 176 -17.13 9.32 7.77
N LEU A 177 -18.43 9.25 8.04
CA LEU A 177 -19.23 8.05 7.77
C LEU A 177 -19.31 7.74 6.27
N PHE A 178 -19.20 8.75 5.39
CA PHE A 178 -19.10 8.53 3.95
C PHE A 178 -17.89 7.64 3.61
N SER A 179 -16.71 7.99 4.12
CA SER A 179 -15.47 7.22 3.90
C SER A 179 -15.58 5.80 4.42
N LEU A 180 -16.28 5.61 5.55
CA LEU A 180 -16.49 4.30 6.15
C LEU A 180 -17.39 3.40 5.28
N VAL A 181 -18.47 3.95 4.69
CA VAL A 181 -19.31 3.18 3.75
C VAL A 181 -18.55 2.86 2.46
N HIS A 182 -17.74 3.79 1.95
CA HIS A 182 -16.95 3.59 0.74
C HIS A 182 -15.80 2.58 0.91
N SER A 183 -15.31 2.38 2.14
CA SER A 183 -14.24 1.42 2.41
C SER A 183 -14.70 -0.03 2.25
N LYS A 184 -16.01 -0.29 2.27
CA LYS A 184 -16.65 -1.62 2.20
C LYS A 184 -16.20 -2.59 3.31
N MET A 185 -15.69 -2.05 4.42
CA MET A 185 -15.35 -2.86 5.60
C MET A 185 -16.60 -3.50 6.20
N GLN A 186 -16.44 -4.63 6.86
CA GLN A 186 -17.53 -5.23 7.63
C GLN A 186 -17.80 -4.39 8.89
N ILE A 187 -19.07 -4.16 9.21
CA ILE A 187 -19.47 -3.28 10.31
C ILE A 187 -20.36 -4.04 11.30
N ALA A 188 -20.10 -3.84 12.59
CA ALA A 188 -21.04 -4.19 13.66
C ALA A 188 -20.98 -3.15 14.78
N ALA A 189 -21.90 -3.25 15.73
CA ALA A 189 -22.02 -2.37 16.87
C ALA A 189 -22.25 -3.15 18.17
N GLU A 190 -21.96 -2.51 19.29
CA GLU A 190 -22.40 -2.95 20.61
C GLU A 190 -23.93 -2.85 20.71
N LYS A 191 -24.56 -3.83 21.38
CA LYS A 191 -26.01 -3.81 21.62
C LYS A 191 -26.34 -2.78 22.70
N ILE A 192 -26.53 -1.54 22.28
CA ILE A 192 -26.86 -0.42 23.18
C ILE A 192 -28.31 0.03 22.98
N VAL A 193 -29.03 0.26 24.08
CA VAL A 193 -30.47 0.60 24.11
C VAL A 193 -30.80 1.85 23.25
N PHE A 194 -29.88 2.81 23.16
CA PHE A 194 -30.06 4.06 22.42
C PHE A 194 -29.45 4.08 21.02
N PHE A 195 -28.88 2.97 20.52
CA PHE A 195 -28.20 2.95 19.22
C PHE A 195 -29.12 3.42 18.07
N ASN A 196 -30.35 2.91 18.02
CA ASN A 196 -31.33 3.29 16.99
C ASN A 196 -31.73 4.77 17.06
N PHE A 197 -31.63 5.41 18.23
CA PHE A 197 -31.88 6.84 18.37
C PHE A 197 -30.77 7.66 17.70
N LEU A 198 -29.52 7.19 17.72
CA LEU A 198 -28.39 7.87 17.06
C LEU A 198 -28.60 7.96 15.54
N LEU A 199 -29.19 6.93 14.94
CA LEU A 199 -29.47 6.87 13.50
C LEU A 199 -30.60 7.83 13.05
N ARG A 200 -31.35 8.42 13.97
CA ARG A 200 -32.38 9.44 13.63
C ARG A 200 -31.80 10.82 13.38
N ASN A 201 -30.52 11.02 13.70
CA ASN A 201 -29.86 12.31 13.57
C ASN A 201 -29.90 12.82 12.11
N GLN A 202 -30.37 14.05 11.90
CA GLN A 202 -30.61 14.65 10.58
C GLN A 202 -29.33 15.06 9.83
N ARG A 203 -28.16 14.80 10.39
CA ARG A 203 -26.90 15.08 9.70
C ARG A 203 -26.78 14.27 8.41
N PRO A 204 -26.23 14.85 7.34
CA PRO A 204 -26.16 14.19 6.02
C PRO A 204 -25.32 12.91 6.03
N ASP A 205 -24.27 12.85 6.85
CA ASP A 205 -23.40 11.68 7.00
C ASP A 205 -24.13 10.49 7.65
N VAL A 206 -24.91 10.73 8.70
CA VAL A 206 -25.72 9.71 9.38
C VAL A 206 -26.87 9.23 8.49
N GLN A 207 -27.54 10.15 7.78
CA GLN A 207 -28.62 9.79 6.86
C GLN A 207 -28.12 8.98 5.66
N TYR A 208 -26.89 9.20 5.21
CA TYR A 208 -26.26 8.36 4.19
C TYR A 208 -25.87 6.98 4.72
N PHE A 209 -25.40 6.91 5.97
CA PHE A 209 -25.02 5.65 6.62
C PHE A 209 -26.22 4.75 6.97
N LYS A 210 -27.35 5.36 7.32
CA LYS A 210 -28.53 4.63 7.84
C LYS A 210 -29.06 3.54 6.89
N PRO A 211 -29.31 3.79 5.58
CA PRO A 211 -29.74 2.73 4.66
C PRO A 211 -28.76 1.56 4.61
N TYR A 212 -27.46 1.85 4.56
CA TYR A 212 -26.41 0.84 4.57
C TYR A 212 -26.45 -0.03 5.84
N TRP A 213 -26.72 0.58 7.00
CA TRP A 213 -26.91 -0.16 8.25
C TRP A 213 -28.19 -1.00 8.24
N ASP A 214 -29.27 -0.47 7.70
CA ASP A 214 -30.58 -1.13 7.64
C ASP A 214 -30.61 -2.31 6.65
N ASP A 215 -29.68 -2.38 5.70
CA ASP A 215 -29.52 -3.52 4.78
C ASP A 215 -28.82 -4.72 5.45
N LEU A 216 -28.12 -4.54 6.57
CA LEU A 216 -27.37 -5.62 7.23
C LEU A 216 -28.32 -6.58 7.97
N PRO A 217 -28.06 -7.90 7.99
CA PRO A 217 -28.83 -8.84 8.82
C PRO A 217 -28.69 -8.54 10.31
N GLU A 218 -29.80 -8.57 11.07
CA GLU A 218 -29.81 -8.22 12.50
C GLU A 218 -28.81 -9.06 13.34
N SER A 219 -28.64 -10.35 13.01
CA SER A 219 -27.69 -11.25 13.67
C SER A 219 -26.22 -10.84 13.52
N LYS A 220 -25.88 -10.03 12.52
CA LYS A 220 -24.53 -9.52 12.28
C LYS A 220 -24.34 -8.08 12.73
N ARG A 221 -25.42 -7.34 12.99
CA ARG A 221 -25.38 -5.94 13.43
C ARG A 221 -24.82 -5.80 14.83
N PHE A 222 -25.23 -6.67 15.74
CA PHE A 222 -24.88 -6.56 17.15
C PHE A 222 -24.05 -7.74 17.62
N ILE A 223 -22.86 -7.44 18.14
CA ILE A 223 -21.93 -8.43 18.72
C ILE A 223 -21.42 -7.91 20.06
N PRO A 224 -20.98 -8.79 20.98
CA PRO A 224 -20.41 -8.35 22.25
C PRO A 224 -19.04 -7.68 22.05
N VAL A 225 -18.63 -6.86 23.02
CA VAL A 225 -17.39 -6.07 22.96
C VAL A 225 -16.15 -6.95 22.79
N ALA A 226 -16.09 -8.12 23.46
CA ALA A 226 -14.96 -9.05 23.35
C ALA A 226 -14.75 -9.51 21.88
N ASP A 227 -15.81 -10.02 21.24
CA ASP A 227 -15.77 -10.47 19.84
C ASP A 227 -15.49 -9.29 18.89
N GLY A 228 -16.06 -8.11 19.17
CA GLY A 228 -15.81 -6.91 18.40
C GLY A 228 -14.34 -6.50 18.40
N VAL A 229 -13.71 -6.48 19.57
CA VAL A 229 -12.28 -6.13 19.73
C VAL A 229 -11.38 -7.18 19.08
N GLU A 230 -11.70 -8.46 19.17
CA GLU A 230 -10.96 -9.53 18.47
C GLU A 230 -11.03 -9.36 16.94
N ARG A 231 -12.18 -8.95 16.40
CA ARG A 231 -12.32 -8.68 14.96
C ARG A 231 -11.61 -7.41 14.53
N ILE A 232 -11.63 -6.35 15.34
CA ILE A 232 -10.81 -5.15 15.09
C ILE A 232 -9.34 -5.53 15.02
N LYS A 233 -8.88 -6.44 15.90
CA LYS A 233 -7.50 -6.95 15.90
C LYS A 233 -7.15 -7.67 14.60
N LYS A 234 -8.06 -8.45 14.01
CA LYS A 234 -7.85 -9.13 12.71
C LYS A 234 -7.78 -8.16 11.52
N GLY A 235 -8.45 -7.01 11.61
CA GLY A 235 -8.53 -6.00 10.54
C GLY A 235 -9.73 -6.18 9.63
N ASP A 236 -9.92 -5.26 8.68
CA ASP A 236 -11.06 -5.21 7.72
C ASP A 236 -12.47 -5.17 8.37
N PHE A 237 -12.51 -4.80 9.65
CA PHE A 237 -13.71 -4.78 10.46
C PHE A 237 -13.78 -3.49 11.29
N ALA A 238 -14.94 -2.83 11.26
CA ALA A 238 -15.24 -1.65 12.04
C ALA A 238 -16.31 -1.94 13.09
N TYR A 239 -15.97 -1.70 14.35
CA TYR A 239 -16.85 -1.96 15.48
C TYR A 239 -17.27 -0.66 16.16
N HIS A 240 -18.57 -0.45 16.33
CA HIS A 240 -19.13 0.72 17.01
C HIS A 240 -19.45 0.45 18.47
N GLY A 241 -19.21 1.45 19.32
CA GLY A 241 -19.74 1.49 20.67
C GLY A 241 -19.28 2.74 21.40
N ASP A 242 -19.44 2.72 22.72
CA ASP A 242 -18.92 3.78 23.60
C ASP A 242 -17.41 3.57 23.82
N PRO A 243 -16.56 4.60 23.60
CA PRO A 243 -15.16 4.53 23.95
C PRO A 243 -14.89 4.10 25.40
N ASP A 244 -15.76 4.47 26.34
CA ASP A 244 -15.65 4.09 27.75
C ASP A 244 -15.76 2.55 27.93
N SER A 245 -16.52 1.87 27.08
CA SER A 245 -16.65 0.39 27.09
C SER A 245 -15.52 -0.31 26.32
N ILE A 246 -15.12 0.26 25.17
CA ILE A 246 -14.23 -0.42 24.22
C ILE A 246 -12.75 -0.24 24.56
N TYR A 247 -12.34 0.96 24.98
CA TYR A 247 -10.92 1.25 25.23
C TYR A 247 -10.24 0.33 26.24
N PRO A 248 -10.86 -0.04 27.39
CA PRO A 248 -10.25 -0.97 28.33
C PRO A 248 -9.99 -2.36 27.74
N ALA A 249 -10.85 -2.82 26.82
CA ALA A 249 -10.66 -4.09 26.13
C ALA A 249 -9.55 -4.01 25.08
N ILE A 250 -9.49 -2.90 24.31
CA ILE A 250 -8.40 -2.64 23.36
C ILE A 250 -7.05 -2.58 24.08
N GLU A 251 -6.94 -1.85 25.19
CA GLU A 251 -5.68 -1.68 25.92
C GLU A 251 -5.12 -3.00 26.47
N ARG A 252 -5.98 -4.01 26.73
CA ARG A 252 -5.57 -5.34 27.18
C ARG A 252 -5.13 -6.26 26.03
N GLU A 253 -5.82 -6.17 24.89
CA GLU A 253 -5.65 -7.13 23.78
C GLU A 253 -4.67 -6.66 22.70
N PHE A 254 -4.39 -5.36 22.61
CA PHE A 254 -3.66 -4.76 21.49
C PHE A 254 -2.23 -4.42 21.88
N ASP A 255 -1.30 -4.71 20.97
CA ASP A 255 0.05 -4.19 21.09
C ASP A 255 0.09 -2.68 20.84
N LYS A 256 1.13 -2.01 21.36
CA LYS A 256 1.34 -0.56 21.16
C LYS A 256 1.25 -0.13 19.69
N GLN A 257 1.79 -0.93 18.77
CA GLN A 257 1.71 -0.69 17.33
C GLN A 257 0.26 -0.72 16.83
N MET A 258 -0.53 -1.70 17.30
CA MET A 258 -1.93 -1.85 16.92
C MET A 258 -2.78 -0.68 17.45
N ILE A 259 -2.48 -0.20 18.67
CA ILE A 259 -3.08 0.99 19.25
C ILE A 259 -2.82 2.22 18.36
N CYS A 260 -1.58 2.41 17.89
CA CYS A 260 -1.26 3.52 16.99
C CYS A 260 -1.98 3.46 15.64
N GLN A 261 -2.31 2.25 15.16
CA GLN A 261 -3.09 2.03 13.94
C GLN A 261 -4.60 2.22 14.14
N LEU A 262 -5.07 2.37 15.38
CA LEU A 262 -6.49 2.58 15.67
C LEU A 262 -6.98 3.88 15.04
N THR A 263 -8.10 3.77 14.34
CA THR A 263 -8.80 4.87 13.67
C THR A 263 -10.23 4.89 14.17
N GLU A 264 -10.75 6.10 14.39
CA GLU A 264 -12.05 6.33 15.00
C GLU A 264 -12.87 7.21 14.05
N VAL A 265 -14.08 6.77 13.71
CA VAL A 265 -15.04 7.53 12.91
C VAL A 265 -16.30 7.71 13.73
N HIS A 266 -16.68 8.95 14.02
CA HIS A 266 -17.78 9.25 14.94
C HIS A 266 -19.15 9.04 14.29
N LEU A 267 -20.03 8.29 14.96
CA LEU A 267 -21.47 8.28 14.66
C LEU A 267 -22.17 9.39 15.46
N LEU A 268 -21.84 9.49 16.75
CA LEU A 268 -22.22 10.61 17.59
C LEU A 268 -20.97 11.45 17.87
N GLN A 269 -20.94 12.67 17.34
CA GLN A 269 -19.88 13.62 17.64
C GLN A 269 -19.87 13.98 19.13
N PRO A 270 -18.70 14.40 19.67
CA PRO A 270 -18.59 14.84 21.06
C PRO A 270 -19.68 15.84 21.44
N THR A 271 -20.53 15.43 22.38
CA THR A 271 -21.67 16.21 22.90
C THR A 271 -21.81 15.98 24.39
N GLU A 272 -22.72 16.69 25.04
CA GLU A 272 -22.94 16.63 26.48
C GLU A 272 -24.31 16.04 26.80
N LEU A 273 -24.35 15.12 27.76
CA LEU A 273 -25.57 14.54 28.31
C LEU A 273 -26.12 15.43 29.42
N GLY A 274 -27.42 15.69 29.36
CA GLY A 274 -28.14 16.41 30.40
C GLY A 274 -28.63 15.49 31.51
N LEU A 275 -28.64 16.00 32.75
CA LEU A 275 -29.55 15.51 33.78
C LEU A 275 -30.92 16.15 33.57
N TRP A 276 -31.98 15.35 33.68
CA TRP A 276 -33.35 15.80 33.44
C TRP A 276 -34.18 15.69 34.72
N SER A 277 -35.16 16.58 34.84
CA SER A 277 -36.23 16.46 35.82
C SER A 277 -37.57 16.44 35.14
N ASN A 278 -38.55 15.88 35.82
CA ASN A 278 -39.94 16.05 35.44
C ASN A 278 -40.30 17.56 35.40
N LEU A 279 -41.20 17.94 34.48
CA LEU A 279 -41.75 19.28 34.32
C LEU A 279 -42.39 19.83 35.60
N LYS A 280 -43.01 18.96 36.42
CA LYS A 280 -43.70 19.33 37.66
C LYS A 280 -42.86 19.17 38.92
N SER A 281 -41.64 18.63 38.82
CA SER A 281 -40.85 18.30 40.01
C SER A 281 -40.29 19.54 40.70
N HIS A 282 -40.52 19.65 42.01
CA HIS A 282 -39.96 20.70 42.85
C HIS A 282 -38.44 20.57 43.05
N PHE A 283 -37.85 19.43 42.71
CA PHE A 283 -36.42 19.19 42.84
C PHE A 283 -35.57 19.86 41.76
N HIS A 284 -36.16 20.44 40.71
CA HIS A 284 -35.44 21.03 39.59
C HIS A 284 -34.42 22.09 40.02
N GLU A 285 -34.87 23.15 40.70
CA GLU A 285 -34.01 24.26 41.12
C GLU A 285 -33.01 23.84 42.21
N ILE A 286 -33.46 23.00 43.15
CA ILE A 286 -32.61 22.47 44.22
C ILE A 286 -31.44 21.66 43.63
N SER A 287 -31.74 20.78 42.68
CA SER A 287 -30.73 19.95 41.99
C SER A 287 -29.80 20.80 41.14
N LYS A 288 -30.32 21.84 40.47
CA LYS A 288 -29.55 22.78 39.67
C LYS A 288 -28.48 23.49 40.48
N ILE A 289 -28.84 24.04 41.64
CA ILE A 289 -27.90 24.71 42.55
C ILE A 289 -26.79 23.74 43.00
N ALA A 290 -27.17 22.51 43.36
CA ALA A 290 -26.21 21.47 43.74
C ALA A 290 -25.21 21.14 42.64
N LEU A 291 -25.70 20.86 41.43
CA LEU A 291 -24.86 20.48 40.30
C LEU A 291 -23.97 21.62 39.83
N LEU A 292 -24.47 22.87 39.91
CA LEU A 292 -23.63 24.04 39.67
C LEU A 292 -22.47 24.09 40.66
N LYS A 293 -22.70 23.87 41.95
CA LYS A 293 -21.63 23.83 42.96
C LYS A 293 -20.67 22.65 42.77
N ILE A 294 -21.15 21.48 42.35
CA ILE A 294 -20.31 20.31 41.97
C ILE A 294 -19.44 20.64 40.74
N SER A 295 -19.99 21.38 39.78
CA SER A 295 -19.25 21.77 38.57
C SER A 295 -18.21 22.86 38.86
N THR A 296 -18.57 23.90 39.61
CA THR A 296 -17.67 25.04 39.91
C THR A 296 -16.56 24.68 40.88
N SER A 297 -16.78 23.73 41.79
CA SER A 297 -15.74 23.20 42.69
C SER A 297 -14.73 22.25 41.99
N GLY A 298 -14.94 21.93 40.71
CA GLY A 298 -14.08 21.02 39.95
C GLY A 298 -14.31 19.53 40.22
N LEU A 299 -15.25 19.17 41.12
CA LEU A 299 -15.60 17.78 41.41
C LEU A 299 -16.10 17.05 40.17
N ARG A 300 -16.94 17.70 39.35
CA ARG A 300 -17.38 17.13 38.06
C ARG A 300 -16.21 16.73 37.17
N ARG A 301 -15.23 17.64 37.01
CA ARG A 301 -14.05 17.41 36.15
C ARG A 301 -13.17 16.28 36.68
N ARG A 302 -13.06 16.16 38.01
CA ARG A 302 -12.34 15.06 38.67
C ARG A 302 -13.01 13.72 38.40
N GLU A 303 -14.33 13.62 38.58
CA GLU A 303 -15.05 12.36 38.38
C GLU A 303 -15.08 11.92 36.91
N ILE A 304 -15.25 12.85 35.96
CA ILE A 304 -15.12 12.55 34.52
C ILE A 304 -13.74 11.94 34.23
N ARG A 305 -12.65 12.56 34.71
CA ARG A 305 -11.29 12.03 34.50
C ARG A 305 -11.07 10.66 35.14
N ARG A 306 -11.72 10.40 36.29
CA ARG A 306 -11.57 9.14 37.04
C ARG A 306 -12.34 7.98 36.41
N ARG A 307 -13.51 8.26 35.83
CA ARG A 307 -14.46 7.24 35.36
C ARG A 307 -14.43 7.03 33.86
N SER A 308 -14.17 8.06 33.06
CA SER A 308 -14.05 7.90 31.61
C SER A 308 -12.81 7.09 31.27
N ALA A 309 -12.93 6.18 30.31
CA ALA A 309 -11.79 5.43 29.84
C ALA A 309 -10.84 6.37 29.11
N ARG A 310 -9.56 6.28 29.47
CA ARG A 310 -8.54 7.02 28.75
C ARG A 310 -8.39 6.42 27.36
N ARG A 311 -8.25 7.28 26.36
CA ARG A 311 -7.80 6.84 25.03
C ARG A 311 -6.47 6.09 25.16
N PRO A 312 -6.35 4.86 24.60
CA PRO A 312 -5.13 4.09 24.64
C PRO A 312 -3.94 4.93 24.14
N TYR A 313 -2.85 4.90 24.90
CA TYR A 313 -1.69 5.72 24.60
C TYR A 313 -0.89 5.13 23.43
N CYS A 314 -0.81 5.89 22.34
CA CYS A 314 0.12 5.61 21.26
C CYS A 314 1.44 6.35 21.55
N PRO A 315 2.56 5.64 21.75
CA PRO A 315 3.85 6.27 21.96
C PRO A 315 4.32 6.95 20.67
N SER A 316 4.61 8.25 20.75
CA SER A 316 5.12 9.05 19.64
C SER A 316 6.62 8.81 19.39
N ASP A 317 7.33 8.34 20.42
CA ASP A 317 8.80 8.24 20.43
C ASP A 317 9.32 6.85 20.03
N GLU A 318 8.43 5.84 19.97
CA GLU A 318 8.76 4.48 19.56
C GLU A 318 8.54 4.32 18.05
N VAL A 319 9.61 4.02 17.31
CA VAL A 319 9.52 3.74 15.87
C VAL A 319 9.14 2.28 15.64
N PHE A 320 7.93 2.05 15.17
CA PHE A 320 7.45 0.71 14.85
C PHE A 320 7.93 0.24 13.48
N VAL A 321 8.84 -0.74 13.46
CA VAL A 321 9.27 -1.40 12.23
C VAL A 321 8.19 -2.39 11.81
N SER A 322 7.42 -2.03 10.77
CA SER A 322 6.48 -2.97 10.16
C SER A 322 7.23 -3.93 9.24
N SER A 323 6.83 -5.20 9.21
CA SER A 323 7.41 -6.18 8.28
C SER A 323 7.16 -5.76 6.83
N VAL A 324 8.15 -5.95 5.97
CA VAL A 324 8.03 -5.65 4.54
C VAL A 324 7.07 -6.64 3.91
N THR A 325 6.02 -6.13 3.28
CA THR A 325 5.04 -6.97 2.60
C THR A 325 5.47 -7.27 1.17
N ILE A 326 5.01 -8.41 0.62
CA ILE A 326 5.31 -8.78 -0.78
C ILE A 326 4.83 -7.72 -1.77
N TYR A 327 3.75 -7.00 -1.47
CA TYR A 327 3.22 -5.92 -2.30
C TYR A 327 4.16 -4.71 -2.42
N GLU A 328 4.98 -4.47 -1.40
CA GLU A 328 5.98 -3.40 -1.41
C GLU A 328 7.25 -3.82 -2.16
N ALA A 329 7.62 -5.11 -2.10
CA ALA A 329 8.74 -5.68 -2.85
C ALA A 329 8.41 -5.96 -4.33
N ALA A 330 7.13 -6.11 -4.66
CA ALA A 330 6.66 -6.47 -6.01
C ALA A 330 7.24 -5.61 -7.15
N PRO A 331 7.39 -4.27 -7.03
CA PRO A 331 7.96 -3.48 -8.12
C PRO A 331 9.43 -3.84 -8.46
N ILE A 332 10.26 -4.23 -7.47
CA ILE A 332 11.64 -4.72 -7.71
C ILE A 332 11.57 -6.04 -8.47
N LEU A 333 10.67 -6.94 -8.06
CA LEU A 333 10.52 -8.25 -8.69
C LEU A 333 10.03 -8.11 -10.14
N TYR A 334 9.10 -7.19 -10.41
CA TYR A 334 8.66 -6.89 -11.77
C TYR A 334 9.78 -6.27 -12.62
N LEU A 335 10.60 -5.38 -12.06
CA LEU A 335 11.76 -4.81 -12.76
C LEU A 335 12.77 -5.90 -13.13
N LEU A 336 13.05 -6.83 -12.22
CA LEU A 336 13.93 -7.97 -12.47
C LEU A 336 13.36 -8.89 -13.58
N LEU A 337 12.08 -9.23 -13.49
CA LEU A 337 11.40 -10.04 -14.50
C LEU A 337 11.45 -9.38 -15.89
N PHE A 338 11.19 -8.09 -15.95
CA PHE A 338 11.28 -7.31 -17.18
C PHE A 338 12.70 -7.32 -17.77
N GLY A 339 13.72 -7.18 -16.92
CA GLY A 339 15.13 -7.30 -17.34
C GLY A 339 15.48 -8.68 -17.91
N MET A 340 15.02 -9.76 -17.27
CA MET A 340 15.22 -11.13 -17.77
C MET A 340 14.55 -11.35 -19.13
N ILE A 341 13.33 -10.85 -19.32
CA ILE A 341 12.60 -10.95 -20.59
C ILE A 341 13.36 -10.21 -21.71
N ILE A 342 13.82 -8.99 -21.45
CA ILE A 342 14.62 -8.22 -22.42
C ILE A 342 15.90 -8.97 -22.79
N SER A 343 16.61 -9.52 -21.80
CA SER A 343 17.82 -10.28 -22.04
C SER A 343 17.57 -11.48 -22.96
N LEU A 344 16.48 -12.22 -22.75
CA LEU A 344 16.08 -13.33 -23.63
C LEU A 344 15.73 -12.87 -25.06
N ILE A 345 15.07 -11.71 -25.20
CA ILE A 345 14.75 -11.14 -26.51
C ILE A 345 16.04 -10.76 -27.25
N VAL A 346 16.98 -10.09 -26.58
CA VAL A 346 18.28 -9.71 -27.17
C VAL A 346 19.06 -10.95 -27.58
N PHE A 347 19.10 -11.98 -26.73
CA PHE A 347 19.73 -13.26 -27.06
C PHE A 347 19.08 -13.91 -28.30
N GLY A 348 17.75 -13.90 -28.39
CA GLY A 348 17.03 -14.41 -29.56
C GLY A 348 17.35 -13.64 -30.84
N ILE A 349 17.44 -12.30 -30.77
CA ILE A 349 17.82 -11.44 -31.90
C ILE A 349 19.26 -11.72 -32.33
N GLU A 350 20.20 -11.81 -31.38
CA GLU A 350 21.61 -12.09 -31.65
C GLU A 350 21.76 -13.44 -32.36
N HIS A 351 21.08 -14.48 -31.86
CA HIS A 351 21.09 -15.80 -32.46
C HIS A 351 20.52 -15.79 -33.89
N PHE A 352 19.42 -15.06 -34.11
CA PHE A 352 18.83 -14.92 -35.43
C PHE A 352 19.74 -14.17 -36.41
N VAL A 353 20.38 -13.08 -35.97
CA VAL A 353 21.35 -12.32 -36.77
C VAL A 353 22.58 -13.19 -37.09
N PHE A 354 23.10 -13.93 -36.11
CA PHE A 354 24.21 -14.84 -36.32
C PHE A 354 23.88 -15.92 -37.36
N TYR A 355 22.70 -16.55 -37.26
CA TYR A 355 22.26 -17.57 -38.20
C TYR A 355 22.09 -17.02 -39.63
N THR A 356 21.49 -15.82 -39.78
CA THR A 356 21.27 -15.20 -41.09
C THR A 356 22.59 -14.74 -41.75
N ILE A 357 23.55 -14.25 -40.97
CA ILE A 357 24.88 -13.89 -41.49
C ILE A 357 25.68 -15.14 -41.87
N HIS A 358 25.65 -16.19 -41.05
CA HIS A 358 26.34 -17.45 -41.35
C HIS A 358 25.75 -18.18 -42.57
N SER A 359 24.42 -18.20 -42.70
CA SER A 359 23.72 -18.72 -43.88
C SER A 359 24.09 -17.95 -45.17
N LYS A 360 24.23 -16.62 -45.09
CA LYS A 360 24.72 -15.78 -46.20
C LYS A 360 26.20 -16.05 -46.52
N ARG A 361 27.06 -16.28 -45.52
CA ARG A 361 28.48 -16.64 -45.72
C ARG A 361 28.64 -18.02 -46.36
N ALA A 362 27.87 -19.02 -45.91
CA ALA A 362 27.83 -20.35 -46.52
C ALA A 362 27.35 -20.29 -47.98
N SER A 363 26.31 -19.51 -48.26
CA SER A 363 25.81 -19.30 -49.63
C SER A 363 26.81 -18.54 -50.52
N GLY A 364 27.56 -17.59 -49.96
CA GLY A 364 28.62 -16.84 -50.65
C GLY A 364 29.86 -17.67 -50.96
N VAL A 365 30.31 -18.52 -50.03
CA VAL A 365 31.42 -19.47 -50.24
C VAL A 365 31.03 -20.53 -51.28
N THR A 366 29.79 -21.03 -51.25
CA THR A 366 29.30 -22.00 -52.25
C THR A 366 29.25 -21.37 -53.65
N ARG A 367 28.82 -20.10 -53.79
CA ARG A 367 28.90 -19.37 -55.07
C ARG A 367 30.35 -19.12 -55.51
N GLY A 368 31.24 -18.74 -54.61
CA GLY A 368 32.66 -18.51 -54.88
C GLY A 368 33.39 -19.76 -55.39
N ILE A 369 33.13 -20.91 -54.76
CA ILE A 369 33.64 -22.22 -55.16
C ILE A 369 33.05 -22.64 -56.52
N ILE A 370 31.75 -22.43 -56.76
CA ILE A 370 31.14 -22.72 -58.07
C ILE A 370 31.72 -21.82 -59.18
N THR A 371 32.04 -20.56 -58.90
CA THR A 371 32.66 -19.64 -59.87
C THR A 371 34.16 -19.90 -60.11
N SER A 372 34.90 -20.42 -59.13
CA SER A 372 36.33 -20.77 -59.30
C SER A 372 36.55 -22.16 -59.90
N ILE A 373 35.63 -23.11 -59.69
CA ILE A 373 35.70 -24.45 -60.26
C ILE A 373 35.22 -24.48 -61.73
N LYS A 374 34.24 -23.64 -62.11
CA LYS A 374 33.70 -23.59 -63.49
C LYS A 374 34.73 -23.29 -64.59
N PRO A 375 35.71 -22.38 -64.42
CA PRO A 375 36.70 -22.11 -65.46
C PRO A 375 37.87 -23.10 -65.48
N SER A 376 38.15 -23.83 -64.39
CA SER A 376 39.27 -24.79 -64.32
C SER A 376 38.93 -26.16 -64.91
N ILE A 377 37.67 -26.61 -64.80
CA ILE A 377 37.23 -27.92 -65.34
C ILE A 377 36.92 -27.84 -66.86
N LYS A 378 36.52 -26.67 -67.36
CA LYS A 378 36.09 -26.49 -68.76
C LYS A 378 37.20 -26.66 -69.82
N PRO A 379 38.47 -26.26 -69.61
CA PRO A 379 39.55 -26.51 -70.57
C PRO A 379 40.13 -27.93 -70.45
N ASP A 380 40.19 -28.54 -69.26
CA ASP A 380 40.80 -29.86 -69.05
C ASP A 380 39.95 -31.00 -69.64
N ILE A 381 38.64 -30.98 -69.43
CA ILE A 381 37.73 -31.96 -70.05
C ILE A 381 37.74 -31.82 -71.59
N LYS A 382 37.95 -30.62 -72.12
CA LYS A 382 37.98 -30.33 -73.56
C LYS A 382 39.32 -30.72 -74.23
N ARG A 383 40.42 -30.83 -73.47
CA ARG A 383 41.72 -31.32 -73.94
C ARG A 383 41.82 -32.85 -73.94
N THR A 384 41.22 -33.51 -72.95
CA THR A 384 41.39 -34.97 -72.76
C THR A 384 40.36 -35.81 -73.51
N ILE A 385 39.11 -35.34 -73.66
CA ILE A 385 38.02 -36.14 -74.24
C ILE A 385 37.86 -35.93 -75.76
N LYS A 386 38.27 -34.78 -76.28
CA LYS A 386 38.08 -34.42 -77.69
C LYS A 386 38.91 -35.24 -78.71
N PRO A 387 40.11 -35.74 -78.39
CA PRO A 387 40.84 -36.66 -79.27
C PRO A 387 40.20 -38.06 -79.32
N TRP A 388 39.75 -38.58 -78.18
CA TRP A 388 39.20 -39.95 -78.06
C TRP A 388 37.88 -40.15 -78.81
N ILE A 389 36.96 -39.17 -78.72
CA ILE A 389 35.67 -39.25 -79.43
C ILE A 389 35.85 -39.15 -80.95
N LYS A 390 36.85 -38.40 -81.43
CA LYS A 390 37.13 -38.25 -82.87
C LYS A 390 37.79 -39.50 -83.49
N GLN A 391 38.46 -40.31 -82.67
CA GLN A 391 39.09 -41.56 -83.11
C GLN A 391 38.08 -42.71 -83.15
N GLY A 392 37.18 -42.81 -82.16
CA GLY A 392 36.13 -43.85 -82.13
C GLY A 392 35.10 -43.73 -83.27
N ILE A 393 34.65 -42.51 -83.60
CA ILE A 393 33.64 -42.27 -84.64
C ILE A 393 34.19 -42.54 -86.06
N LYS A 394 35.51 -42.46 -86.28
CA LYS A 394 36.11 -42.71 -87.60
C LYS A 394 36.28 -44.21 -87.90
N THR A 395 36.47 -45.05 -86.88
CA THR A 395 36.59 -46.52 -87.00
C THR A 395 35.25 -47.25 -87.20
N ASP A 396 34.14 -46.70 -86.70
CA ASP A 396 32.81 -47.32 -86.84
C ASP A 396 32.11 -46.97 -88.17
N VAL A 397 32.46 -45.84 -88.80
CA VAL A 397 31.95 -45.46 -90.14
C VAL A 397 32.62 -46.27 -91.27
N GLU A 398 33.85 -46.76 -91.08
CA GLU A 398 34.55 -47.60 -92.07
C GLU A 398 34.16 -49.09 -92.02
N LYS A 399 33.57 -49.57 -90.91
CA LYS A 399 33.07 -50.96 -90.79
C LYS A 399 31.59 -51.14 -91.18
N GLY A 400 30.82 -50.05 -91.28
CA GLY A 400 29.39 -50.09 -91.65
C GLY A 400 29.08 -50.11 -93.16
N ILE A 401 30.07 -49.85 -94.04
CA ILE A 401 29.84 -49.71 -95.50
C ILE A 401 30.17 -50.99 -96.30
N LYS A 402 30.58 -52.09 -95.64
CA LYS A 402 30.89 -53.37 -96.32
C LYS A 402 29.87 -54.51 -96.15
N ILE A 403 28.68 -54.24 -95.63
CA ILE A 403 27.60 -55.23 -95.53
C ILE A 403 26.24 -54.58 -95.88
N LYS A 404 26.00 -54.34 -97.17
CA LYS A 404 24.70 -54.30 -97.86
C LYS A 404 24.91 -53.77 -99.29
N ASN A 405 24.70 -54.67 -100.27
CA ASN A 405 24.50 -54.49 -101.73
C ASN A 405 25.14 -53.32 -102.45
#